data_AF-A0A100WF40-F1
#
_entry.id   AF-A0A100WF40-F1
#
_cell.length_a   1.000
_cell.length_b   1.000
_cell.length_c   1.000
_cell.angle_alpha   90.00
_cell.angle_beta   90.00
_cell.angle_gamma   90.00
#
_symmetry.space_group_name_H-M   'P 1'
#
loop_
_entity.id
_entity.type
_entity.pdbx_description
1 polymer ?
#
loop_
_entity_poly.entity_id
_entity_poly.type
_entity_poly.pdbx_seq_one_letter_code
_entity_poly.pdbx_strand_id
1 'polypeptide(L)'
;MTAGWALHLFTDAASRDHDDIEIAVPARRFRDIMDALPEFQWDVVGDGRIWPFPEEHANHFQTWLREPTTGIYRLDVFREPSSDSQWVCRRDARIRLPYNELIRHTDAGIPYVIPEVALLFKAKHSRRKDQLDFDKVLPRLGHARRDRLANWLTHLHPGHPWIDRLTTGSH
;
A
#
# COMPACT_ATOMS: atom_id res chain seq x y z
N MET A 1 3.86 5.40 5.09
CA MET A 1 4.51 4.54 4.08
C MET A 1 3.62 3.37 3.70
N THR A 2 3.59 2.98 2.42
CA THR A 2 2.80 1.85 1.92
C THR A 2 3.63 0.91 1.04
N ALA A 3 3.00 -0.12 0.47
CA ALA A 3 3.56 -1.03 -0.52
C ALA A 3 4.93 -1.61 -0.11
N GLY A 4 5.98 -1.46 -0.94
CA GLY A 4 7.28 -2.07 -0.64
C GLY A 4 7.90 -1.52 0.65
N TRP A 5 7.80 -0.21 0.84
CA TRP A 5 8.35 0.47 2.02
C TRP A 5 7.73 -0.02 3.31
N ALA A 6 6.43 -0.29 3.33
CA ALA A 6 5.77 -0.82 4.53
C ALA A 6 6.31 -2.20 4.95
N LEU A 7 6.68 -3.05 4.00
CA LEU A 7 7.27 -4.35 4.28
C LEU A 7 8.70 -4.22 4.80
N HIS A 8 9.49 -3.34 4.18
CA HIS A 8 10.83 -2.99 4.66
C HIS A 8 10.78 -2.47 6.11
N LEU A 9 9.88 -1.53 6.42
CA LEU A 9 9.71 -1.01 7.78
C LEU A 9 9.15 -2.03 8.78
N PHE A 10 8.47 -3.07 8.30
CA PHE A 10 8.01 -4.17 9.13
C PHE A 10 9.14 -5.14 9.49
N THR A 11 10.08 -5.39 8.57
CA THR A 11 11.23 -6.26 8.81
C THR A 11 12.41 -5.96 7.89
N ASP A 12 13.61 -5.93 8.47
CA ASP A 12 14.86 -5.74 7.73
C ASP A 12 15.10 -6.77 6.61
N ALA A 13 14.55 -7.99 6.76
CA ALA A 13 14.63 -9.02 5.72
C ALA A 13 13.99 -8.58 4.39
N ALA A 14 12.97 -7.70 4.47
CA ALA A 14 12.28 -7.13 3.31
C ALA A 14 12.97 -5.87 2.75
N SER A 15 14.09 -5.44 3.35
CA SER A 15 14.89 -4.33 2.83
C SER A 15 15.42 -4.64 1.42
N ARG A 16 15.33 -3.63 0.57
CA ARG A 16 15.85 -3.57 -0.80
C ARG A 16 15.77 -2.12 -1.31
N ASP A 17 16.35 -1.86 -2.46
CA ASP A 17 16.18 -0.58 -3.13
C ASP A 17 14.72 -0.37 -3.56
N HIS A 18 14.27 0.87 -3.44
CA HIS A 18 12.96 1.36 -3.86
C HIS A 18 13.16 2.48 -4.88
N ASP A 19 12.48 2.36 -6.02
CA ASP A 19 12.58 3.33 -7.12
C ASP A 19 11.88 4.67 -6.78
N ASP A 20 10.93 4.63 -5.85
CA ASP A 20 10.03 5.70 -5.45
C ASP A 20 9.72 5.69 -3.95
N ILE A 21 9.28 6.84 -3.43
CA ILE A 21 8.66 6.96 -2.10
C ILE A 21 7.16 6.77 -2.27
N GLU A 22 6.59 5.81 -1.54
CA GLU A 22 5.15 5.48 -1.63
C GLU A 22 4.44 5.76 -0.30
N ILE A 23 3.43 6.63 -0.34
CA ILE A 23 2.53 6.89 0.80
C ILE A 23 1.07 6.58 0.43
N ALA A 24 0.28 6.29 1.44
CA ALA A 24 -1.16 6.15 1.31
C ALA A 24 -1.84 7.09 2.30
N VAL A 25 -2.88 7.78 1.86
CA VAL A 25 -3.66 8.73 2.66
C VAL A 25 -5.16 8.50 2.44
N PRO A 26 -6.03 8.83 3.40
CA PRO A 26 -7.46 8.90 3.11
C PRO A 26 -7.70 9.87 1.95
N ALA A 27 -8.46 9.46 0.93
CA ALA A 27 -8.68 10.30 -0.27
C ALA A 27 -9.20 11.71 0.06
N ARG A 28 -10.08 11.81 1.07
CA ARG A 28 -10.62 13.08 1.58
C ARG A 28 -9.58 14.02 2.21
N ARG A 29 -8.41 13.49 2.59
CA ARG A 29 -7.29 14.23 3.22
C ARG A 29 -6.15 14.49 2.23
N PHE A 30 -6.33 14.17 0.94
CA PHE A 30 -5.28 14.38 -0.05
C PHE A 30 -4.92 15.86 -0.24
N ARG A 31 -5.88 16.77 -0.03
CA ARG A 31 -5.65 18.22 -0.07
C ARG A 31 -4.58 18.66 0.92
N ASP A 32 -4.57 18.12 2.13
CA ASP A 32 -3.56 18.42 3.15
C ASP A 32 -2.13 18.11 2.67
N ILE A 33 -1.94 17.06 1.86
CA ILE A 33 -0.64 16.71 1.29
C ILE A 33 -0.24 17.71 0.20
N MET A 34 -1.19 18.12 -0.64
CA MET A 34 -0.94 19.14 -1.67
C MET A 34 -0.57 20.49 -1.03
N ASP A 35 -1.27 20.88 0.03
CA ASP A 35 -1.04 22.16 0.73
C ASP A 35 0.30 22.17 1.47
N ALA A 36 0.81 21.00 1.88
CA ALA A 36 2.13 20.84 2.48
C ALA A 36 3.27 20.87 1.45
N LEU A 37 2.99 20.75 0.15
CA LEU A 37 3.96 20.67 -0.94
C LEU A 37 3.59 21.63 -2.10
N PRO A 38 3.42 22.95 -1.82
CA PRO A 38 2.88 23.90 -2.79
C PRO A 38 3.80 24.17 -3.99
N GLU A 39 5.09 23.90 -3.88
CA GLU A 39 6.08 24.09 -4.94
C GLU A 39 6.08 22.98 -6.00
N PHE A 40 5.33 21.90 -5.77
CA PHE A 40 5.26 20.75 -6.66
C PHE A 40 4.00 20.73 -7.51
N GLN A 41 4.06 19.98 -8.62
CA GLN A 41 2.91 19.67 -9.46
C GLN A 41 2.42 18.24 -9.19
N TRP A 42 1.17 18.00 -9.53
CA TRP A 42 0.50 16.73 -9.26
C TRP A 42 -0.10 16.19 -10.54
N ASP A 43 0.16 14.92 -10.83
CA ASP A 43 -0.37 14.23 -12.00
C ASP A 43 -1.10 12.95 -11.55
N VAL A 44 -2.32 12.74 -12.05
CA VAL A 44 -3.09 11.52 -11.80
C VAL A 44 -2.57 10.41 -12.71
N VAL A 45 -2.39 9.21 -12.16
CA VAL A 45 -1.84 8.06 -12.88
C VAL A 45 -2.75 6.84 -12.77
N GLY A 46 -2.97 6.16 -13.89
CA GLY A 46 -3.83 4.99 -13.98
C GLY A 46 -3.85 4.42 -15.40
N ASP A 47 -4.07 3.12 -15.52
CA ASP A 47 -4.26 2.43 -16.82
C ASP A 47 -3.18 2.74 -17.89
N GLY A 48 -1.93 2.92 -17.44
CA GLY A 48 -0.79 3.21 -18.31
C GLY A 48 -0.75 4.65 -18.86
N ARG A 49 -1.52 5.57 -18.27
CA ARG A 49 -1.64 6.98 -18.67
C ARG A 49 -1.39 7.92 -17.49
N ILE A 50 -1.09 9.16 -17.84
CA ILE A 50 -0.80 10.27 -16.91
C ILE A 50 -1.64 11.47 -17.34
N TRP A 51 -2.33 12.09 -16.40
CA TRP A 51 -3.14 13.29 -16.63
C TRP A 51 -2.78 14.40 -15.63
N PRO A 52 -2.80 15.68 -16.03
CA PRO A 52 -2.63 16.79 -15.10
C PRO A 52 -3.74 16.77 -14.04
N PHE A 53 -3.41 16.92 -12.75
CA PHE A 53 -4.44 17.03 -11.72
C PHE A 53 -5.31 18.29 -11.96
N PRO A 54 -6.66 18.22 -11.82
CA PRO A 54 -7.46 17.12 -11.27
C PRO A 54 -8.09 16.17 -12.29
N GLU A 55 -7.63 16.13 -13.55
CA GLU A 55 -8.18 15.23 -14.57
C GLU A 55 -8.09 13.77 -14.13
N GLU A 56 -9.16 12.99 -14.37
CA GLU A 56 -9.28 11.57 -13.96
C GLU A 56 -9.13 11.27 -12.45
N HIS A 57 -9.03 12.31 -11.59
CA HIS A 57 -8.81 12.13 -10.15
C HIS A 57 -9.87 11.24 -9.47
N ALA A 58 -11.13 11.28 -9.93
CA ALA A 58 -12.21 10.47 -9.38
C ALA A 58 -12.18 9.00 -9.84
N ASN A 59 -11.53 8.73 -10.98
CA ASN A 59 -11.50 7.41 -11.61
C ASN A 59 -10.23 6.61 -11.23
N HIS A 60 -9.21 7.30 -10.72
CA HIS A 60 -7.95 6.70 -10.32
C HIS A 60 -7.57 7.07 -8.88
N PHE A 61 -6.81 6.18 -8.24
CA PHE A 61 -6.43 6.32 -6.83
C PHE A 61 -4.99 6.79 -6.65
N GLN A 62 -4.20 6.86 -7.71
CA GLN A 62 -2.78 7.16 -7.65
C GLN A 62 -2.54 8.58 -8.18
N THR A 63 -1.70 9.36 -7.51
CA THR A 63 -1.22 10.66 -8.00
C THR A 63 0.25 10.78 -7.66
N TRP A 64 1.03 11.17 -8.66
CA TRP A 64 2.46 11.39 -8.52
C TRP A 64 2.74 12.87 -8.30
N LEU A 65 3.65 13.14 -7.39
CA LEU A 65 4.24 14.45 -7.16
C LEU A 65 5.42 14.64 -8.11
N ARG A 66 5.35 15.67 -8.96
CA ARG A 66 6.39 16.02 -9.93
C ARG A 66 7.06 17.33 -9.57
N GLU A 67 8.38 17.32 -9.57
CA GLU A 67 9.19 18.53 -9.48
C GLU A 67 9.09 19.34 -10.79
N PRO A 68 8.59 20.59 -10.78
CA PRO A 68 8.29 21.30 -12.03
C PRO A 68 9.53 21.63 -12.87
N THR A 69 10.67 21.86 -12.21
CA THR A 69 11.92 22.28 -12.86
C THR A 69 12.63 21.15 -13.60
N THR A 70 12.54 19.92 -13.07
CA THR A 70 13.25 18.75 -13.60
C THR A 70 12.33 17.75 -14.29
N GLY A 71 11.03 17.79 -13.98
CA GLY A 71 10.06 16.77 -14.38
C GLY A 71 10.19 15.46 -13.62
N ILE A 72 11.06 15.37 -12.61
CA ILE A 72 11.28 14.15 -11.83
C ILE A 72 10.09 13.91 -10.88
N TYR A 73 9.58 12.68 -10.86
CA TYR A 73 8.60 12.25 -9.86
C TYR A 73 9.30 11.88 -8.55
N ARG A 74 8.85 12.45 -7.43
CA ARG A 74 9.48 12.27 -6.11
C ARG A 74 8.67 11.43 -5.14
N LEU A 75 7.35 11.43 -5.31
CA LEU A 75 6.41 10.81 -4.37
C LEU A 75 5.22 10.22 -5.13
N ASP A 76 4.87 9.00 -4.77
CA ASP A 76 3.65 8.34 -5.20
C ASP A 76 2.64 8.30 -4.04
N VAL A 77 1.45 8.86 -4.28
CA VAL A 77 0.38 8.95 -3.28
C VAL A 77 -0.83 8.13 -3.71
N PHE A 78 -1.10 7.07 -2.94
CA PHE A 78 -2.36 6.34 -3.01
C PHE A 78 -3.43 7.04 -2.16
N ARG A 79 -4.49 7.50 -2.82
CA ARG A 79 -5.71 8.05 -2.22
C ARG A 79 -6.67 6.91 -1.92
N GLU A 80 -6.69 6.47 -0.67
CA GLU A 80 -7.50 5.33 -0.26
C GLU A 80 -8.93 5.74 0.11
N PRO A 81 -9.95 4.97 -0.29
CA PRO A 81 -11.28 5.08 0.25
C PRO A 81 -11.28 4.95 1.78
N SER A 82 -12.20 5.67 2.41
CA SER A 82 -12.29 5.70 3.87
C SER A 82 -13.73 5.98 4.30
N SER A 83 -14.11 5.46 5.46
CA SER A 83 -15.41 5.67 6.09
C SER A 83 -15.12 5.99 7.56
N ASP A 84 -15.52 7.18 8.02
CA ASP A 84 -15.29 7.60 9.40
C ASP A 84 -13.81 7.48 9.81
N SER A 85 -13.53 6.70 10.85
CA SER A 85 -12.20 6.38 11.41
C SER A 85 -11.58 5.10 10.83
N GLN A 86 -12.11 4.60 9.70
CA GLN A 86 -11.67 3.36 9.08
C GLN A 86 -11.16 3.57 7.65
N TRP A 87 -10.11 2.83 7.34
CA TRP A 87 -9.69 2.57 5.97
C TRP A 87 -10.60 1.53 5.33
N VAL A 88 -10.87 1.71 4.05
CA VAL A 88 -11.67 0.79 3.23
C VAL A 88 -10.81 0.32 2.06
N CYS A 89 -10.69 -0.99 1.88
CA CYS A 89 -9.91 -1.54 0.79
C CYS A 89 -10.53 -1.15 -0.56
N ARG A 90 -9.77 -0.43 -1.40
CA ARG A 90 -10.22 -0.03 -2.75
C ARG A 90 -10.55 -1.20 -3.69
N ARG A 91 -10.19 -2.43 -3.34
CA ARG A 91 -10.53 -3.64 -4.12
C ARG A 91 -11.82 -4.31 -3.69
N ASP A 92 -12.19 -4.17 -2.42
CA ASP A 92 -13.40 -4.75 -1.86
C ASP A 92 -13.78 -4.02 -0.57
N ALA A 93 -14.91 -3.32 -0.61
CA ALA A 93 -15.37 -2.50 0.50
C ALA A 93 -15.80 -3.31 1.74
N ARG A 94 -15.84 -4.65 1.67
CA ARG A 94 -16.05 -5.52 2.84
C ARG A 94 -14.80 -5.63 3.70
N ILE A 95 -13.62 -5.40 3.12
CA ILE A 95 -12.35 -5.36 3.85
C ILE A 95 -12.15 -3.93 4.37
N ARG A 96 -12.27 -3.78 5.68
CA ARG A 96 -12.13 -2.51 6.39
C ARG A 96 -11.29 -2.70 7.63
N LEU A 97 -10.56 -1.66 8.03
CA LEU A 97 -9.83 -1.63 9.28
C LEU A 97 -9.87 -0.24 9.93
N PRO A 98 -10.06 -0.15 11.25
CA PRO A 98 -9.73 1.05 12.02
C PRO A 98 -8.28 1.50 11.79
N TYR A 99 -8.03 2.80 11.73
CA TYR A 99 -6.67 3.31 11.49
C TYR A 99 -5.65 2.90 12.56
N ASN A 100 -6.06 2.69 13.81
CA ASN A 100 -5.19 2.20 14.89
C ASN A 100 -4.77 0.73 14.72
N GLU A 101 -5.51 -0.07 13.96
CA GLU A 101 -5.09 -1.41 13.56
C GLU A 101 -4.32 -1.42 12.24
N LEU A 102 -4.68 -0.52 11.32
CA LEU A 102 -4.09 -0.42 9.99
C LEU A 102 -2.66 0.14 10.04
N ILE A 103 -2.41 1.13 10.90
CA ILE A 103 -1.16 1.89 10.92
C ILE A 103 -0.27 1.41 12.06
N ARG A 104 0.91 0.94 11.70
CA ARG A 104 2.01 0.65 12.62
C ARG A 104 3.00 1.80 12.59
N HIS A 105 3.82 1.89 13.63
CA HIS A 105 4.89 2.88 13.73
C HIS A 105 6.20 2.15 13.97
N THR A 106 7.28 2.68 13.39
CA THR A 106 8.65 2.31 13.78
C THR A 106 8.99 2.94 15.13
N ASP A 107 10.14 2.58 15.70
CA ASP A 107 10.64 3.21 16.93
C ASP A 107 10.92 4.71 16.76
N ALA A 108 11.25 5.13 15.54
CA ALA A 108 11.39 6.54 15.14
C ALA A 108 10.03 7.23 14.86
N GLY A 109 8.90 6.55 15.07
CA GLY A 109 7.56 7.12 14.90
C GLY A 109 7.10 7.23 13.44
N ILE A 110 7.75 6.55 12.49
CA ILE A 110 7.35 6.61 11.07
C ILE A 110 6.10 5.73 10.86
N PRO A 111 4.96 6.29 10.40
CA PRO A 111 3.75 5.52 10.16
C PRO A 111 3.86 4.68 8.87
N TYR A 112 3.46 3.41 8.96
CA TYR A 112 3.37 2.50 7.82
C TYR A 112 2.17 1.57 7.91
N VAL A 113 1.65 1.15 6.76
CA VAL A 113 0.52 0.21 6.70
C VAL A 113 0.95 -1.18 7.17
N ILE A 114 0.08 -1.93 7.85
CA ILE A 114 0.35 -3.32 8.22
C ILE A 114 0.78 -4.18 7.00
N PRO A 115 1.67 -5.17 7.19
CA PRO A 115 2.19 -5.97 6.08
C PRO A 115 1.09 -6.78 5.38
N GLU A 116 0.01 -7.15 6.06
CA GLU A 116 -1.13 -7.85 5.46
C GLU A 116 -1.75 -7.04 4.32
N VAL A 117 -1.95 -5.74 4.51
CA VAL A 117 -2.53 -4.88 3.47
C VAL A 117 -1.54 -4.68 2.31
N ALA A 118 -0.25 -4.44 2.61
CA ALA A 118 0.77 -4.32 1.58
C ALA A 118 0.88 -5.60 0.72
N LEU A 119 0.89 -6.78 1.34
CA LEU A 119 0.89 -8.06 0.64
C LEU A 119 -0.41 -8.31 -0.13
N LEU A 120 -1.57 -7.96 0.44
CA LEU A 120 -2.86 -8.09 -0.25
C LEU A 120 -2.85 -7.31 -1.58
N PHE A 121 -2.31 -6.09 -1.59
CA PHE A 121 -2.19 -5.33 -2.83
C PHE A 121 -1.22 -5.99 -3.82
N LYS A 122 -0.10 -6.53 -3.35
CA LYS A 122 0.90 -7.21 -4.19
C LYS A 122 0.38 -8.49 -4.85
N ALA A 123 -0.50 -9.23 -4.16
CA ALA A 123 -1.06 -10.51 -4.65
C ALA A 123 -1.84 -10.42 -5.98
N LYS A 124 -2.32 -9.24 -6.39
CA LYS A 124 -3.02 -9.08 -7.68
C LYS A 124 -2.12 -9.34 -8.88
N HIS A 125 -0.85 -8.98 -8.78
CA HIS A 125 0.09 -9.10 -9.89
C HIS A 125 1.16 -10.16 -9.63
N SER A 126 1.49 -10.44 -8.36
CA SER A 126 2.46 -11.47 -7.95
C SER A 126 3.72 -11.47 -8.82
N ARG A 127 4.24 -10.27 -9.09
CA ARG A 127 5.48 -10.08 -9.85
C ARG A 127 6.63 -10.71 -9.09
N ARG A 128 7.77 -10.99 -9.74
CA ARG A 128 8.96 -11.55 -9.06
C ARG A 128 9.32 -10.80 -7.77
N LYS A 129 9.30 -9.47 -7.77
CA LYS A 129 9.56 -8.65 -6.57
C LYS A 129 8.50 -8.81 -5.48
N ASP A 130 7.24 -8.99 -5.87
CA ASP A 130 6.13 -9.19 -4.93
C ASP A 130 6.20 -10.56 -4.26
N GLN A 131 6.61 -11.59 -5.01
CA GLN A 131 6.87 -12.93 -4.48
C GLN A 131 8.03 -12.90 -3.48
N LEU A 132 9.15 -12.25 -3.82
CA LEU A 132 10.29 -12.10 -2.92
C LEU A 132 9.92 -11.34 -1.65
N ASP A 133 9.14 -10.26 -1.76
CA ASP A 133 8.62 -9.52 -0.62
C ASP A 133 7.77 -10.44 0.28
N PHE A 134 6.87 -11.26 -0.29
CA PHE A 134 6.09 -12.25 0.46
C PHE A 134 6.96 -13.28 1.17
N ASP A 135 7.95 -13.86 0.48
CA ASP A 135 8.84 -14.87 1.03
C ASP A 135 9.65 -14.38 2.23
N LYS A 136 10.11 -13.13 2.17
CA LYS A 136 10.88 -12.49 3.23
C LYS A 136 10.01 -12.12 4.44
N VAL A 137 8.75 -11.77 4.21
CA VAL A 137 7.82 -11.31 5.24
C VAL A 137 7.11 -12.47 5.95
N LEU A 138 6.77 -13.53 5.23
CA LEU A 138 5.97 -14.66 5.74
C LEU A 138 6.51 -15.26 7.06
N PRO A 139 7.83 -15.53 7.22
CA PRO A 139 8.37 -16.07 8.48
C PRO A 139 8.19 -15.12 9.68
N ARG A 140 8.04 -13.82 9.43
CA ARG A 140 7.89 -12.78 10.45
C ARG A 140 6.42 -12.51 10.80
N LEU A 141 5.47 -13.01 10.01
CA LEU A 141 4.04 -12.91 10.32
C LEU A 141 3.67 -13.92 11.41
N GLY A 142 3.14 -13.45 12.54
CA GLY A 142 2.51 -14.31 13.54
C GLY A 142 1.16 -14.86 13.06
N HIS A 143 0.64 -15.87 13.76
CA HIS A 143 -0.57 -16.63 13.39
C HIS A 143 -1.75 -15.75 12.98
N ALA A 144 -2.16 -14.81 13.85
CA ALA A 144 -3.32 -13.95 13.59
C ALA A 144 -3.18 -13.09 12.31
N ARG A 145 -1.95 -12.66 11.97
CA ARG A 145 -1.69 -11.90 10.74
C ARG A 145 -1.76 -12.79 9.50
N ARG A 146 -1.26 -14.03 9.61
CA ARG A 146 -1.35 -15.03 8.55
C ARG A 146 -2.81 -15.38 8.26
N ASP A 147 -3.60 -15.67 9.29
CA ASP A 147 -5.03 -15.97 9.16
C ASP A 147 -5.79 -14.82 8.50
N ARG A 148 -5.55 -13.59 8.98
CA ARG A 148 -6.16 -12.38 8.41
C ARG A 148 -5.86 -12.26 6.91
N LEU A 149 -4.59 -12.37 6.53
CA LEU A 149 -4.18 -12.29 5.13
C LEU A 149 -4.76 -13.44 4.30
N ALA A 150 -4.73 -14.67 4.81
CA ALA A 150 -5.29 -15.84 4.12
C ALA A 150 -6.79 -15.69 3.86
N ASN A 151 -7.55 -15.20 4.84
CA ASN A 151 -8.98 -14.92 4.69
C ASN A 151 -9.24 -13.86 3.62
N TRP A 152 -8.51 -12.74 3.64
CA TRP A 152 -8.66 -11.70 2.62
C TRP A 152 -8.27 -12.18 1.23
N LEU A 153 -7.18 -12.94 1.10
CA LEU A 153 -6.77 -13.53 -0.18
C LEU A 153 -7.80 -14.54 -0.68
N THR A 154 -8.39 -15.35 0.20
CA THR A 154 -9.45 -16.29 -0.19
C THR A 154 -10.65 -15.57 -0.79
N HIS A 155 -10.99 -14.39 -0.27
CA HIS A 155 -12.09 -13.57 -0.81
C HIS A 155 -11.74 -12.84 -2.11
N LEU A 156 -10.55 -12.26 -2.22
CA LEU A 156 -10.15 -11.41 -3.34
C LEU A 156 -9.49 -12.17 -4.50
N HIS A 157 -8.78 -13.25 -4.18
CA HIS A 157 -7.98 -14.05 -5.08
C HIS A 157 -8.12 -15.55 -4.73
N PRO A 158 -9.32 -16.16 -4.89
CA PRO A 158 -9.52 -17.58 -4.60
C PRO A 158 -8.49 -18.45 -5.33
N GLY A 159 -7.87 -19.40 -4.62
CA GLY A 159 -6.83 -20.28 -5.16
C GLY A 159 -5.44 -19.65 -5.30
N HIS A 160 -5.21 -18.44 -4.76
CA HIS A 160 -3.88 -17.84 -4.78
C HIS A 160 -2.85 -18.71 -4.02
N PRO A 161 -1.68 -19.02 -4.59
CA PRO A 161 -0.69 -19.94 -3.97
C PRO A 161 -0.18 -19.51 -2.58
N TRP A 162 -0.28 -18.21 -2.26
CA TRP A 162 0.09 -17.71 -0.93
C TRP A 162 -0.86 -18.19 0.18
N ILE A 163 -2.11 -18.54 -0.14
CA ILE A 163 -3.09 -19.02 0.85
C ILE A 163 -2.54 -20.28 1.53
N ASP A 164 -2.14 -21.29 0.76
CA ASP A 164 -1.60 -22.55 1.28
C ASP A 164 -0.34 -22.33 2.14
N ARG A 165 0.50 -21.38 1.74
CA ARG A 165 1.73 -21.06 2.48
C ARG A 165 1.47 -20.31 3.78
N LEU A 166 0.40 -19.54 3.86
CA LEU A 166 -0.02 -18.85 5.08
C LEU A 166 -0.60 -19.84 6.10
N THR A 167 -1.27 -20.89 5.65
CA THR A 167 -1.90 -21.90 6.51
C THR A 167 -0.98 -23.04 6.93
N THR A 168 0.06 -23.35 6.15
CA THR A 168 0.95 -24.52 6.40
C THR A 168 2.10 -24.21 7.39
N GLY A 169 2.13 -23.04 8.02
CA GLY A 169 3.23 -22.58 8.87
C GLY A 169 3.02 -22.68 10.38
N SER A 170 2.08 -23.49 10.85
CA SER A 170 1.75 -23.70 12.28
C SER A 170 2.32 -25.01 12.80
N HIS A 171 3.63 -25.09 13.00
CA HIS A 171 4.29 -26.13 13.80
C HIS A 171 5.37 -25.51 14.68
#